data_AF-A0A5Q4DHA7-F1
#
_entry.id   AF-A0A5Q4DHA7-F1
#
_cell.length_a   1.000
_cell.length_b   1.000
_cell.length_c   1.000
_cell.angle_alpha   90.00
_cell.angle_beta   90.00
_cell.angle_gamma   90.00
#
_symmetry.space_group_name_H-M   'P 1'
#
loop_
_entity.id
_entity.type
_entity.pdbx_description
1 polymer ?
#
loop_
_entity_poly.entity_id
_entity_poly.type
_entity_poly.pdbx_seq_one_letter_code
_entity_poly.pdbx_strand_id
1 'polypeptide(L)'
;MRDEDRLARLQQVAAMKRDHDMARLHRLASHCEGTREKIAQLSHPQPLVSDPALFAVRQAHLAWAGTQRMHLNVTLANQTARMLEQRGKTAQSFGRADALERLARKIAKQRPLSR
;
A
#
# COMPACT_ATOMS: atom_id res chain seq x y z
N MET A 1 34.40 -15.07 11.71
CA MET A 1 32.96 -14.89 12.04
C MET A 1 32.28 -16.21 11.79
N ARG A 2 31.51 -16.76 12.74
CA ARG A 2 30.87 -18.07 12.55
C ARG A 2 29.67 -17.91 11.61
N ASP A 3 29.36 -18.96 10.86
CA ASP A 3 28.23 -18.94 9.90
C ASP A 3 26.88 -18.68 10.58
N GLU A 4 26.74 -19.09 11.85
CA GLU A 4 25.57 -18.80 12.69
C GLU A 4 25.43 -17.30 12.97
N ASP A 5 26.52 -16.63 13.33
CA ASP A 5 26.53 -15.18 13.58
C ASP A 5 26.17 -14.42 12.29
N ARG A 6 26.61 -14.92 11.13
CA ARG A 6 26.29 -14.36 9.82
C ARG A 6 24.81 -14.57 9.45
N LEU A 7 24.26 -15.76 9.71
CA LEU A 7 22.85 -16.07 9.47
C LEU A 7 21.94 -15.23 10.36
N ALA A 8 22.26 -15.08 11.64
CA ALA A 8 21.50 -14.25 12.57
C ALA A 8 21.46 -12.77 12.11
N ARG A 9 22.58 -12.23 11.66
CA ARG A 9 22.64 -10.88 11.08
C ARG A 9 21.79 -10.75 9.81
N LEU A 10 21.85 -11.75 8.92
CA LEU A 10 21.04 -11.76 7.70
C LEU A 10 19.54 -11.82 8.01
N GLN A 11 19.13 -12.61 9.01
CA GLN A 11 17.74 -12.65 9.48
C GLN A 11 17.29 -11.29 10.01
N GLN A 12 18.11 -10.63 10.83
CA GLN A 12 17.79 -9.32 11.37
C GLN A 12 17.59 -8.29 10.26
N VAL A 13 18.53 -8.22 9.31
CA VAL A 13 18.44 -7.29 8.17
C VAL A 13 17.22 -7.61 7.29
N ALA A 14 16.94 -8.89 7.03
CA ALA A 14 15.79 -9.29 6.24
C ALA A 14 14.45 -8.96 6.93
N ALA A 15 14.36 -9.13 8.25
CA ALA A 15 13.19 -8.74 9.04
C ALA A 15 12.97 -7.22 8.97
N MET A 16 14.01 -6.42 9.20
CA MET A 16 13.92 -4.96 9.07
C MET A 16 13.49 -4.52 7.67
N LYS A 17 14.02 -5.15 6.62
CA LYS A 17 13.62 -4.85 5.23
C LYS A 17 12.14 -5.20 4.99
N ARG A 18 11.69 -6.36 5.44
CA ARG A 18 10.28 -6.78 5.35
C ARG A 18 9.38 -5.76 6.04
N ASP A 19 9.71 -5.38 7.27
CA ASP A 19 8.89 -4.48 8.07
C ASP A 19 8.84 -3.07 7.43
N HIS A 20 9.97 -2.59 6.93
CA HIS A 20 10.04 -1.35 6.15
C HIS A 20 9.16 -1.40 4.89
N ASP A 21 9.26 -2.47 4.10
CA ASP A 21 8.51 -2.63 2.86
C ASP A 21 7.00 -2.79 3.12
N MET A 22 6.61 -3.45 4.22
CA MET A 22 5.22 -3.50 4.67
C MET A 22 4.71 -2.12 5.09
N ALA A 23 5.45 -1.38 5.92
CA ALA A 23 5.08 -0.04 6.34
C ALA A 23 4.93 0.91 5.15
N ARG A 24 5.76 0.75 4.12
CA ARG A 24 5.63 1.52 2.87
C ARG A 24 4.39 1.11 2.07
N LEU A 25 4.10 -0.18 1.97
CA LEU A 25 2.88 -0.66 1.30
C LEU A 25 1.62 -0.13 1.97
N HIS A 26 1.56 -0.17 3.31
CA HIS A 26 0.43 0.39 4.07
C HIS A 26 0.22 1.87 3.80
N ARG A 27 1.29 2.68 3.82
CA ARG A 27 1.19 4.12 3.50
C ARG A 27 0.63 4.36 2.09
N LEU A 28 1.10 3.60 1.09
CA LEU A 28 0.60 3.72 -0.28
C LEU A 28 -0.87 3.30 -0.40
N ALA A 29 -1.26 2.24 0.29
CA ALA A 29 -2.66 1.80 0.35
C ALA A 29 -3.56 2.87 0.98
N SER A 30 -3.16 3.45 2.12
CA SER A 30 -3.89 4.54 2.77
C SER A 30 -4.04 5.77 1.87
N HIS A 31 -3.04 6.11 1.06
CA HIS A 31 -3.16 7.19 0.09
C HIS A 31 -4.19 6.89 -1.02
N CYS A 32 -4.24 5.64 -1.48
CA CYS A 32 -5.26 5.20 -2.44
C CYS A 32 -6.66 5.33 -1.83
N GLU A 33 -6.86 4.83 -0.61
CA GLU A 33 -8.14 4.93 0.10
C GLU A 33 -8.57 6.39 0.29
N GLY A 34 -7.70 7.26 0.80
CA GLY A 34 -8.03 8.67 0.98
C GLY A 34 -8.37 9.38 -0.34
N THR A 35 -7.84 8.93 -1.48
CA THR A 35 -8.21 9.47 -2.79
C THR A 35 -9.56 8.92 -3.26
N ARG A 36 -9.85 7.63 -3.02
CA ARG A 36 -11.16 7.02 -3.29
C ARG A 36 -12.28 7.70 -2.49
N GLU A 37 -12.04 7.99 -1.22
CA GLU A 37 -12.99 8.71 -0.37
C GLU A 37 -13.33 10.11 -0.93
N LYS A 38 -12.33 10.86 -1.38
CA LYS A 38 -12.55 12.17 -2.04
C LYS A 38 -13.38 12.05 -3.32
N ILE A 39 -13.13 11.02 -4.13
CA ILE A 39 -13.93 10.76 -5.34
C ILE A 39 -15.38 10.41 -4.97
N ALA A 40 -15.58 9.62 -3.92
CA ALA A 40 -16.91 9.25 -3.43
C ALA A 40 -17.69 10.48 -2.98
N GLN A 41 -17.07 11.38 -2.22
CA GLN A 41 -17.67 12.64 -1.78
C GLN A 41 -18.14 13.53 -2.95
N LEU A 42 -17.39 13.53 -4.06
CA LEU A 42 -17.75 14.31 -5.27
C LEU A 42 -18.79 13.62 -6.17
N SER A 43 -19.14 12.36 -5.88
CA SER A 43 -20.06 11.57 -6.72
C SER A 43 -21.49 11.50 -6.17
N HIS A 44 -21.78 12.20 -5.07
CA HIS A 44 -23.11 12.18 -4.47
C HIS A 44 -24.17 12.79 -5.41
N PRO A 45 -25.32 12.10 -5.59
CA PRO A 45 -26.43 12.63 -6.36
C PRO A 45 -26.92 13.96 -5.78
N GLN A 46 -27.04 14.97 -6.63
CA GLN A 46 -27.59 16.27 -6.24
C GLN A 46 -29.10 16.30 -6.50
N PRO A 47 -29.92 16.78 -5.55
CA PRO A 47 -31.36 16.87 -5.72
C PRO A 47 -31.74 17.72 -6.94
N LEU A 48 -32.91 17.46 -7.51
CA LEU A 48 -33.45 18.26 -8.60
C LEU A 48 -33.90 19.61 -8.05
N VAL A 49 -33.59 20.69 -8.79
CA VAL A 49 -33.95 22.05 -8.41
C VAL A 49 -34.79 22.66 -9.51
N SER A 50 -35.94 23.22 -9.14
CA SER A 50 -36.92 23.83 -10.05
C SER A 50 -36.66 25.32 -10.31
N ASP A 51 -35.93 25.99 -9.42
CA ASP A 51 -35.54 27.40 -9.58
C ASP A 51 -34.43 27.54 -10.66
N PRO A 52 -34.64 28.34 -11.71
CA PRO A 52 -33.64 28.58 -12.76
C PRO A 52 -32.28 29.09 -12.26
N ALA A 53 -32.24 29.96 -11.24
CA ALA A 53 -30.99 30.49 -10.70
C ALA A 53 -30.20 29.40 -9.98
N LEU A 54 -30.88 28.58 -9.18
CA LEU A 54 -30.28 27.44 -8.50
C LEU A 54 -29.90 26.31 -9.48
N PHE A 55 -30.60 26.18 -10.60
CA PHE A 55 -30.23 25.25 -11.67
C PHE A 55 -28.87 25.61 -12.29
N ALA A 56 -28.63 26.89 -12.59
CA ALA A 56 -27.35 27.35 -13.14
C ALA A 56 -26.18 27.08 -12.18
N VAL A 57 -26.38 27.36 -10.89
CA VAL A 57 -25.39 27.06 -9.83
C VAL A 57 -25.11 25.56 -9.75
N ARG A 58 -26.16 24.72 -9.80
CA ARG A 58 -26.02 23.26 -9.81
C ARG A 58 -25.21 22.77 -11.01
N GLN A 59 -25.46 23.30 -12.21
CA GLN A 59 -24.71 22.93 -13.42
C GLN A 59 -23.23 23.32 -13.31
N ALA A 60 -22.93 24.53 -12.84
CA ALA A 60 -21.55 24.97 -12.61
C ALA A 60 -20.83 24.07 -11.58
N HIS A 61 -21.51 23.72 -10.48
CA HIS A 61 -20.97 22.79 -9.49
C HIS A 61 -20.72 21.40 -10.07
N LEU A 62 -21.66 20.85 -10.85
CA LEU A 62 -21.50 19.53 -11.49
C LEU A 62 -20.32 19.51 -12.47
N ALA A 63 -20.14 20.58 -13.25
CA ALA A 63 -18.99 20.71 -14.15
C ALA A 63 -17.67 20.76 -13.35
N TRP A 64 -17.61 21.58 -12.30
CA TRP A 64 -16.45 21.64 -11.40
C TRP A 64 -16.15 20.26 -10.77
N ALA A 65 -17.15 19.59 -10.21
CA ALA A 65 -16.99 18.27 -9.59
C ALA A 65 -16.55 17.22 -10.61
N GLY A 66 -17.03 17.30 -11.86
CA GLY A 66 -16.55 16.49 -12.98
C GLY A 66 -15.05 16.64 -13.21
N THR A 67 -14.57 17.87 -13.34
CA THR A 67 -13.14 18.18 -13.51
C THR A 67 -12.30 17.69 -12.32
N GLN A 68 -12.77 17.92 -11.08
CA GLN A 68 -12.06 17.45 -9.89
C GLN A 68 -11.95 15.92 -9.83
N ARG A 69 -13.03 15.19 -10.15
CA ARG A 69 -13.00 13.72 -10.23
C ARG A 69 -12.03 13.22 -11.29
N MET A 70 -11.95 13.89 -12.45
CA MET A 70 -10.98 13.53 -13.48
C MET A 70 -9.54 13.62 -12.95
N HIS A 71 -9.18 14.72 -12.28
CA HIS A 71 -7.85 14.88 -11.68
C HIS A 71 -7.56 13.85 -10.58
N LEU A 72 -8.54 13.56 -9.72
CA LEU A 72 -8.40 12.56 -8.67
C LEU A 72 -8.28 11.15 -9.24
N ASN A 73 -8.97 10.82 -10.33
CA ASN A 73 -8.84 9.52 -11.00
C ASN A 73 -7.43 9.29 -11.55
N VAL A 74 -6.85 10.31 -12.20
CA VAL A 74 -5.44 10.24 -12.66
C VAL A 74 -4.49 10.05 -11.48
N THR A 75 -4.73 10.77 -10.39
CA THR A 75 -3.95 10.65 -9.14
C THR A 75 -4.05 9.23 -8.57
N LEU A 76 -5.26 8.68 -8.49
CA LEU A 76 -5.53 7.33 -7.99
C LEU A 76 -4.86 6.26 -8.87
N ALA A 77 -4.87 6.42 -10.19
CA ALA A 77 -4.20 5.51 -11.10
C ALA A 77 -2.68 5.46 -10.83
N ASN A 78 -2.05 6.62 -10.68
CA ASN A 78 -0.62 6.71 -10.35
C ASN A 78 -0.29 6.13 -8.97
N GLN A 79 -1.13 6.39 -7.96
CA GLN A 79 -0.98 5.81 -6.62
C GLN A 79 -1.13 4.29 -6.65
N THR A 80 -2.10 3.77 -7.40
CA THR A 80 -2.36 2.35 -7.56
C THR A 80 -1.17 1.66 -8.23
N ALA A 81 -0.60 2.24 -9.27
CA ALA A 81 0.61 1.71 -9.93
C ALA A 81 1.78 1.59 -8.93
N ARG A 82 2.04 2.63 -8.14
CA ARG A 82 3.08 2.62 -7.09
C ARG A 82 2.81 1.58 -6.00
N MET A 83 1.54 1.44 -5.58
CA MET A 83 1.13 0.44 -4.60
C MET A 83 1.37 -0.98 -5.12
N LEU A 84 1.02 -1.27 -6.38
CA LEU A 84 1.23 -2.58 -7.01
C LEU A 84 2.72 -2.91 -7.14
N GLU A 85 3.55 -1.95 -7.52
CA GLU A 85 5.01 -2.12 -7.56
C GLU A 85 5.55 -2.45 -6.16
N GLN A 86 5.12 -1.69 -5.14
CA GLN A 86 5.55 -1.93 -3.76
C GLN A 86 5.06 -3.28 -3.24
N ARG A 87 3.84 -3.73 -3.60
CA ARG A 87 3.32 -5.04 -3.22
C ARG A 87 4.24 -6.17 -3.71
N GLY A 88 4.78 -6.06 -4.93
CA GLY A 88 5.79 -6.99 -5.44
C GLY A 88 7.07 -7.00 -4.61
N LYS A 89 7.59 -5.82 -4.23
CA LYS A 89 8.79 -5.69 -3.37
C LYS A 89 8.55 -6.29 -1.98
N THR A 90 7.41 -6.01 -1.37
CA THR A 90 7.02 -6.55 -0.06
C THR A 90 6.90 -8.07 -0.09
N ALA A 91 6.33 -8.65 -1.17
CA ALA A 91 6.28 -10.11 -1.33
C ALA A 91 7.69 -10.74 -1.38
N GLN A 92 8.63 -10.11 -2.09
CA GLN A 92 10.02 -10.58 -2.15
C GLN A 92 10.75 -10.47 -0.81
N SER A 93 10.62 -9.34 -0.09
CA SER A 93 11.27 -9.19 1.21
C SER A 93 10.67 -10.12 2.27
N PHE A 94 9.36 -10.34 2.22
CA PHE A 94 8.70 -11.36 3.04
C PHE A 94 9.25 -12.76 2.75
N GLY A 95 9.29 -13.17 1.48
CA GLY A 95 9.80 -14.49 1.09
C GLY A 95 11.25 -14.72 1.50
N ARG A 96 12.11 -13.69 1.39
CA ARG A 96 13.50 -13.75 1.87
C ARG A 96 13.59 -13.92 3.39
N ALA A 97 12.80 -13.17 4.15
CA ALA A 97 12.77 -13.29 5.61
C ALA A 97 12.31 -14.69 6.06
N ASP A 98 11.22 -15.21 5.47
CA ASP A 98 10.70 -16.56 5.75
C ASP A 98 11.72 -17.66 5.38
N ALA A 99 12.38 -17.54 4.22
CA ALA A 99 13.41 -18.49 3.80
C ALA A 99 14.58 -18.56 4.79
N LEU A 100 15.07 -17.41 5.28
CA LEU A 100 16.14 -17.36 6.28
C LEU A 100 15.69 -17.92 7.63
N GLU A 101 14.46 -17.64 8.04
CA GLU A 101 13.87 -18.20 9.27
C GLU A 101 13.75 -19.73 9.20
N ARG A 102 13.30 -20.27 8.05
CA ARG A 102 13.26 -21.72 7.81
C ARG A 102 14.65 -22.34 7.81
N LEU A 103 15.64 -21.68 7.21
CA LEU A 103 17.02 -22.15 7.19
C LEU A 103 17.60 -22.21 8.61
N ALA A 104 17.43 -21.17 9.41
CA ALA A 104 17.87 -21.14 10.80
C ALA A 104 17.23 -22.25 11.63
N ARG A 105 15.92 -22.49 11.48
CA ARG A 105 15.20 -23.60 12.13
C ARG A 105 15.76 -24.97 11.73
N LYS A 106 16.09 -25.16 10.45
CA LYS A 106 16.69 -26.42 9.96
C LYS A 106 18.07 -26.67 10.57
N ILE A 107 18.93 -25.64 10.61
CA ILE A 107 20.27 -25.74 11.19
C ILE A 107 20.19 -26.05 12.69
N ALA A 108 19.31 -25.37 13.42
CA ALA A 108 19.08 -25.65 14.85
C ALA A 108 18.61 -27.09 15.10
N LYS A 109 17.75 -27.65 14.22
CA LYS A 109 17.29 -29.04 14.33
C LYS A 109 18.38 -30.07 14.04
N GLN A 110 19.33 -29.76 13.16
CA GLN A 110 20.43 -30.66 12.78
C GLN A 110 21.55 -30.73 13.83
N ARG A 111 21.59 -29.78 14.78
CA ARG A 111 22.51 -29.78 15.93
C ARG A 111 21.73 -29.97 17.23
N PRO A 112 21.16 -31.17 17.52
CA PRO A 112 20.69 -31.45 18.86
C PRO A 112 21.91 -31.39 19.79
N LEU A 113 21.81 -30.61 20.87
CA LEU A 113 22.86 -30.43 21.87
C LEU A 113 23.50 -31.78 22.24
N SER A 114 24.77 -31.97 21.88
CA SER A 114 25.63 -32.88 22.62
C SER A 114 25.70 -32.32 24.05
N ARG A 115 25.02 -33.01 24.98
CA ARG A 115 25.15 -32.77 26.42
C ARG A 115 26.57 -32.99 26.89
#